data_AF-A0A9E2Q4V9-F1
#
_entry.id   AF-A0A9E2Q4V9-F1
#
_cell.length_a   1.000
_cell.length_b   1.000
_cell.length_c   1.000
_cell.angle_alpha   90.00
_cell.angle_beta   90.00
_cell.angle_gamma   90.00
#
_symmetry.space_group_name_H-M   'P 1'
#
loop_
_entity.id
_entity.type
_entity.pdbx_description
1 polymer ?
#
loop_
_entity_poly.entity_id
_entity_poly.type
_entity_poly.pdbx_seq_one_letter_code
_entity_poly.pdbx_strand_id
1 'polypeptide(L)'
;MSTDPFGTADLRAAVLGTWRASPARLREDANTEEDHARGYYRDRVLVDLAQNASDAAVRAGVPGRLLLRLELEDAGPLLTVANTGRPLDAAGVAALASMRASAKRDETGLVGRFGVGFAAVRAVADEIEVRSATGSVGFSLAGTVAALADAPPDLAQEVARRGDWLPVLRLPFVSTAGPLPGYDTAVVARLRDDEALDRVRTQLDAVGDPLLLALPGLVEIVVETPDGPPRRVNDVGARWYVQSGRGELDPALTADRPVEERDRTAWRVTWALPRPGVDPTWAHVLHAPTPTDDPCSLPALLVATLPLDPTRRRVAPGPLTDAVLAQAAQVYATLAGRLAADGQDVWSLVPTGLPAGELDGRLGALLVDALARTPLLTGRDGLVEPGAAVALDGPAGHETALVDALAARLPGLVHLPPGRAAA
;
A
#
# COMPACT_ATOMS: atom_id res chain seq x y z
N MET A 1 -14.85 34.52 6.61
CA MET A 1 -13.94 33.37 6.38
C MET A 1 -12.93 33.79 5.33
N SER A 2 -11.64 33.44 5.49
CA SER A 2 -10.62 33.79 4.49
C SER A 2 -11.00 33.21 3.12
N THR A 3 -10.84 33.98 2.05
CA THR A 3 -11.03 33.50 0.68
C THR A 3 -9.90 32.58 0.21
N ASP A 4 -8.78 32.53 0.94
CA ASP A 4 -7.63 31.63 0.71
C ASP A 4 -7.17 31.05 2.06
N PRO A 5 -7.84 30.00 2.58
CA PRO A 5 -7.53 29.44 3.90
C PRO A 5 -6.17 28.72 3.94
N PHE A 6 -5.57 28.44 2.79
CA PHE A 6 -4.32 27.68 2.68
C PHE A 6 -3.11 28.52 2.27
N GLY A 7 -3.26 29.83 2.05
CA GLY A 7 -2.17 30.69 1.59
C GLY A 7 -1.63 30.29 0.22
N THR A 8 -2.51 29.80 -0.66
CA THR A 8 -2.15 29.35 -2.02
C THR A 8 -1.52 30.47 -2.86
N ALA A 9 -1.94 31.72 -2.64
CA ALA A 9 -1.36 32.87 -3.33
C ALA A 9 0.13 33.05 -3.01
N ASP A 10 0.52 32.95 -1.74
CA ASP A 10 1.92 33.10 -1.31
C ASP A 10 2.78 31.94 -1.80
N LEU A 11 2.27 30.70 -1.71
CA LEU A 11 2.93 29.51 -2.26
C LEU A 11 3.20 29.68 -3.77
N ARG A 12 2.18 30.07 -4.53
CA ARG A 12 2.28 30.28 -5.97
C ARG A 12 3.25 31.42 -6.31
N ALA A 13 3.19 32.53 -5.57
CA ALA A 13 4.09 33.67 -5.79
C ALA A 13 5.56 33.29 -5.55
N ALA A 14 5.86 32.51 -4.50
CA ALA A 14 7.21 32.05 -4.19
C ALA A 14 7.77 31.12 -5.30
N VAL A 15 6.95 30.18 -5.79
CA VAL A 15 7.34 29.29 -6.89
C VAL A 15 7.58 30.07 -8.18
N LEU A 16 6.64 30.93 -8.59
CA LEU A 16 6.78 31.75 -9.79
C LEU A 16 7.99 32.69 -9.71
N GLY A 17 8.24 33.30 -8.55
CA GLY A 17 9.43 34.11 -8.30
C GLY A 17 10.73 33.33 -8.50
N THR A 18 10.76 32.08 -8.01
CA THR A 18 11.91 31.17 -8.19
C THR A 18 12.15 30.82 -9.65
N TRP A 19 11.09 30.50 -10.40
CA TRP A 19 11.21 30.19 -11.82
C TRP A 19 11.62 31.40 -12.66
N ARG A 20 11.11 32.60 -12.35
CA ARG A 20 11.54 33.85 -13.00
C ARG A 20 13.01 34.17 -12.72
N ALA A 21 13.50 33.90 -11.50
CA ALA A 21 14.90 34.10 -11.16
C ALA A 21 15.83 33.03 -11.77
N SER A 22 15.31 31.83 -12.01
CA SER A 22 16.08 30.70 -12.54
C SER A 22 15.17 29.74 -13.33
N PRO A 23 15.07 29.88 -14.67
CA PRO A 23 14.27 28.99 -15.52
C PRO A 23 14.66 27.51 -15.41
N ALA A 24 15.90 27.22 -15.05
CA ALA A 24 16.36 25.86 -14.76
C ALA A 24 15.55 25.18 -13.64
N ARG A 25 14.99 25.94 -12.68
CA ARG A 25 14.14 25.39 -11.61
C ARG A 25 12.77 24.95 -12.12
N LEU A 26 12.16 25.68 -13.06
CA LEU A 26 10.95 25.21 -13.74
C LEU A 26 11.23 23.88 -14.44
N ARG A 27 12.37 23.79 -15.13
CA ARG A 27 12.79 22.58 -15.82
C ARG A 27 12.95 21.39 -14.86
N GLU A 28 13.58 21.59 -13.71
CA GLU A 28 13.75 20.56 -12.68
C GLU A 28 12.40 20.11 -12.08
N ASP A 29 11.54 21.06 -11.74
CA ASP A 29 10.21 20.77 -11.19
C ASP A 29 9.34 19.99 -12.19
N ALA A 30 9.38 20.40 -13.46
CA ALA A 30 8.64 19.75 -14.53
C ALA A 30 9.16 18.34 -14.82
N ASN A 31 10.48 18.13 -14.82
CA ASN A 31 11.06 16.78 -14.93
C ASN A 31 10.62 15.90 -13.76
N THR A 32 10.63 16.44 -12.53
CA THR A 32 10.21 15.68 -11.35
C THR A 32 8.74 15.25 -11.45
N GLU A 33 7.85 16.15 -11.88
CA GLU A 33 6.44 15.82 -12.11
C GLU A 33 6.27 14.78 -13.23
N GLU A 34 6.98 14.97 -14.34
CA GLU A 34 6.91 14.09 -15.51
C GLU A 34 7.43 12.68 -15.19
N ASP A 35 8.54 12.54 -14.46
CA ASP A 35 9.09 11.26 -14.04
C ASP A 35 8.09 10.49 -13.15
N HIS A 36 7.35 11.20 -12.29
CA HIS A 36 6.27 10.60 -11.51
C HIS A 36 5.03 10.28 -12.35
N ALA A 37 4.67 11.12 -13.31
CA ALA A 37 3.50 10.90 -14.16
C ALA A 37 3.70 9.78 -15.20
N ARG A 38 4.90 9.65 -15.78
CA ARG A 38 5.20 8.73 -16.90
C ARG A 38 6.02 7.51 -16.49
N GLY A 39 6.75 7.58 -15.39
CA GLY A 39 7.62 6.51 -14.92
C GLY A 39 6.85 5.39 -14.19
N TYR A 40 7.52 4.79 -13.20
CA TYR A 40 7.06 3.60 -12.48
C TYR A 40 5.73 3.76 -11.69
N TYR A 41 5.18 4.98 -11.63
CA TYR A 41 4.00 5.32 -10.81
C TYR A 41 2.71 5.47 -11.63
N ARG A 42 2.78 5.43 -12.97
CA ARG A 42 1.63 5.66 -13.86
C ARG A 42 0.44 4.71 -13.63
N ASP A 43 0.72 3.49 -13.17
CA ASP A 43 -0.26 2.42 -12.95
C ASP A 43 -0.69 2.31 -11.47
N ARG A 44 -0.44 3.34 -10.65
CA ARG A 44 -0.63 3.32 -9.19
C ARG A 44 -1.49 4.46 -8.63
N VAL A 45 -2.14 5.25 -9.50
CA VAL A 45 -2.94 6.43 -9.11
C VAL A 45 -3.94 6.11 -7.99
N LEU A 46 -4.79 5.10 -8.17
CA LEU A 46 -5.81 4.77 -7.17
C LEU A 46 -5.20 4.21 -5.88
N VAL A 47 -4.09 3.49 -6.00
CA VAL A 47 -3.40 2.89 -4.86
C VAL A 47 -2.72 3.97 -4.01
N ASP A 48 -2.03 4.92 -4.63
CA ASP A 48 -1.40 6.04 -3.92
C ASP A 48 -2.46 6.96 -3.29
N LEU A 49 -3.60 7.19 -3.95
CA LEU A 49 -4.73 7.93 -3.37
C LEU A 49 -5.39 7.17 -2.21
N ALA A 50 -5.55 5.84 -2.32
CA ALA A 50 -6.06 5.01 -1.23
C ALA A 50 -5.11 5.01 -0.01
N GLN A 51 -3.80 5.03 -0.25
CA GLN A 51 -2.80 5.17 0.82
C GLN A 51 -2.94 6.52 1.54
N ASN A 52 -3.08 7.63 0.79
CA ASN A 52 -3.34 8.95 1.37
C ASN A 52 -4.63 8.97 2.22
N ALA A 53 -5.68 8.30 1.75
CA ALA A 53 -6.94 8.15 2.47
C ALA A 53 -6.78 7.36 3.78
N SER A 54 -6.08 6.22 3.73
CA SER A 54 -5.74 5.42 4.91
C SER A 54 -4.98 6.26 5.95
N ASP A 55 -3.96 6.99 5.52
CA ASP A 55 -3.14 7.81 6.42
C ASP A 55 -3.95 8.97 7.04
N ALA A 56 -4.88 9.56 6.28
CA ALA A 56 -5.77 10.59 6.79
C ALA A 56 -6.72 10.04 7.87
N ALA A 57 -7.25 8.84 7.68
CA ALA A 57 -8.10 8.16 8.66
C ALA A 57 -7.32 7.81 9.93
N VAL A 58 -6.10 7.26 9.80
CA VAL A 58 -5.20 6.97 10.93
C VAL A 58 -4.91 8.23 11.74
N ARG A 59 -4.55 9.35 11.08
CA ARG A 59 -4.28 10.63 11.77
C ARG A 59 -5.50 11.20 12.49
N ALA A 60 -6.70 10.93 12.00
CA ALA A 60 -7.94 11.35 12.65
C ALA A 60 -8.41 10.37 13.73
N GLY A 61 -7.84 9.15 13.79
CA GLY A 61 -8.30 8.11 14.71
C GLY A 61 -9.71 7.61 14.41
N VAL A 62 -10.14 7.67 13.13
CA VAL A 62 -11.48 7.25 12.69
C VAL A 62 -11.42 6.08 11.70
N PRO A 63 -12.48 5.28 11.57
CA PRO A 63 -12.58 4.28 10.52
C PRO A 63 -12.61 4.96 9.13
N GLY A 64 -11.60 4.71 8.32
CA GLY A 64 -11.48 5.28 6.97
C GLY A 64 -12.43 4.60 5.99
N ARG A 65 -13.20 5.40 5.26
CA ARG A 65 -14.04 4.97 4.14
C ARG A 65 -13.53 5.65 2.89
N LEU A 66 -13.38 4.88 1.82
CA LEU A 66 -12.90 5.36 0.53
C LEU A 66 -13.98 5.14 -0.54
N LEU A 67 -14.29 6.17 -1.31
CA LEU A 67 -15.10 6.10 -2.52
C LEU A 67 -14.20 6.33 -3.73
N LEU A 68 -14.28 5.43 -4.69
CA LEU A 68 -13.66 5.53 -6.01
C LEU A 68 -14.80 5.57 -7.04
N ARG A 69 -15.06 6.73 -7.61
CA ARG A 69 -16.15 6.94 -8.56
C ARG A 69 -15.63 7.40 -9.91
N LEU A 70 -16.05 6.73 -10.97
CA LEU A 70 -15.83 7.14 -12.35
C LEU A 70 -17.16 7.55 -12.99
N GLU A 71 -17.23 8.76 -13.51
CA GLU A 71 -18.38 9.32 -14.20
C GLU A 71 -17.99 9.69 -15.65
N LEU A 72 -18.91 9.47 -16.60
CA LEU A 72 -18.74 9.92 -17.99
C LEU A 72 -19.64 11.13 -18.20
N GLU A 73 -19.04 12.32 -18.22
CA GLU A 73 -19.73 13.58 -18.45
C GLU A 73 -19.52 14.08 -19.89
N ASP A 74 -20.34 15.03 -20.34
CA ASP A 74 -20.17 15.69 -21.65
C ASP A 74 -18.81 16.38 -21.79
N ALA A 75 -18.26 16.89 -20.68
CA ALA A 75 -16.95 17.53 -20.61
C ALA A 75 -15.79 16.52 -20.48
N GLY A 76 -16.06 15.22 -20.62
CA GLY A 76 -15.09 14.14 -20.52
C GLY A 76 -15.18 13.34 -19.21
N PRO A 77 -14.42 12.23 -19.09
CA PRO A 77 -14.47 11.36 -17.93
C PRO A 77 -13.95 12.05 -16.66
N LEU A 78 -14.64 11.83 -15.54
CA LEU A 78 -14.32 12.40 -14.24
C LEU A 78 -14.05 11.29 -13.22
N LEU A 79 -12.87 11.29 -12.63
CA LEU A 79 -12.52 10.42 -11.51
C LEU A 79 -12.66 11.20 -10.20
N THR A 80 -13.49 10.71 -9.28
CA THR A 80 -13.62 11.22 -7.91
C THR A 80 -13.13 10.17 -6.92
N VAL A 81 -12.15 10.55 -6.10
CA VAL A 81 -11.63 9.74 -5.00
C VAL A 81 -11.88 10.46 -3.68
N ALA A 82 -12.89 10.03 -2.93
CA ALA A 82 -13.31 10.69 -1.70
C ALA A 82 -13.03 9.82 -0.47
N ASN A 83 -12.55 10.42 0.62
CA ASN A 83 -12.23 9.71 1.84
C ASN A 83 -12.68 10.42 3.11
N THR A 84 -12.97 9.62 4.14
CA THR A 84 -13.08 10.11 5.52
C THR A 84 -11.70 10.19 6.17
N GLY A 85 -11.57 11.03 7.18
CA GLY A 85 -10.32 11.22 7.93
C GLY A 85 -9.98 12.68 8.16
N ARG A 86 -8.73 12.96 8.49
CA ARG A 86 -8.28 14.33 8.76
C ARG A 86 -8.45 15.20 7.50
N PRO A 87 -9.19 16.33 7.57
CA PRO A 87 -9.32 17.27 6.46
C PRO A 87 -7.98 17.87 6.03
N LEU A 88 -7.95 18.41 4.81
CA LEU A 88 -6.79 19.10 4.25
C LEU A 88 -6.46 20.36 5.05
N ASP A 89 -5.19 20.58 5.38
CA ASP A 89 -4.74 21.82 6.01
C ASP A 89 -3.69 22.53 5.15
N ALA A 90 -3.31 23.75 5.54
CA ALA A 90 -2.35 24.57 4.80
C ALA A 90 -0.98 23.86 4.64
N ALA A 91 -0.56 23.10 5.66
CA ALA A 91 0.67 22.31 5.59
C ALA A 91 0.53 21.16 4.58
N GLY A 92 -0.63 20.52 4.51
CA GLY A 92 -0.99 19.55 3.48
C GLY A 92 -0.90 20.13 2.08
N VAL A 93 -1.49 21.32 1.83
CA VAL A 93 -1.39 22.00 0.52
C VAL A 93 0.06 22.33 0.16
N ALA A 94 0.83 22.85 1.10
CA ALA A 94 2.26 23.10 0.88
C ALA A 94 3.02 21.81 0.55
N ALA A 95 2.71 20.69 1.22
CA ALA A 95 3.30 19.39 0.94
C ALA A 95 2.95 18.90 -0.48
N LEU A 96 1.68 18.99 -0.89
CA LEU A 96 1.23 18.67 -2.25
C LEU A 96 1.98 19.51 -3.30
N ALA A 97 2.08 20.83 -3.06
CA ALA A 97 2.74 21.76 -3.99
C ALA A 97 4.28 21.64 -4.02
N SER A 98 4.87 21.09 -2.97
CA SER A 98 6.32 20.94 -2.86
C SER A 98 6.88 19.70 -3.55
N MET A 99 6.05 18.73 -3.98
CA MET A 99 6.43 17.44 -4.60
C MET A 99 7.68 16.78 -3.98
N ARG A 100 8.00 17.12 -2.73
CA ARG A 100 9.17 16.67 -1.97
C ARG A 100 8.66 15.92 -0.76
N ALA A 101 9.46 14.95 -0.34
CA ALA A 101 9.23 14.21 0.89
C ALA A 101 9.06 15.18 2.06
N SER A 102 7.82 15.23 2.55
CA SER A 102 7.34 15.69 3.85
C SER A 102 8.19 16.70 4.66
N ALA A 103 7.57 17.85 4.96
CA ALA A 103 7.75 18.46 6.27
C ALA A 103 6.95 17.66 7.31
N LYS A 104 7.61 16.77 8.07
CA LYS A 104 7.26 16.42 9.46
C LYS A 104 8.26 15.41 10.04
N ARG A 105 8.95 15.84 11.10
CA ARG A 105 9.99 15.10 11.83
C ARG A 105 9.45 14.21 12.97
N ASP A 106 8.14 14.20 13.24
CA ASP A 106 7.63 13.77 14.56
C ASP A 106 6.46 12.74 14.57
N GLU A 107 6.10 12.07 13.47
CA GLU A 107 5.00 11.09 13.49
C GLU A 107 5.46 9.67 13.09
N THR A 108 5.88 8.90 14.09
CA THR A 108 6.25 7.49 14.01
C THR A 108 5.07 6.62 13.56
N GLY A 109 5.26 5.76 12.54
CA GLY A 109 4.31 4.71 12.15
C GLY A 109 3.45 4.98 10.91
N LEU A 110 3.61 6.13 10.23
CA LEU A 110 2.95 6.41 8.96
C LEU A 110 3.78 5.84 7.79
N VAL A 111 3.19 4.90 7.05
CA VAL A 111 3.77 4.38 5.82
C VAL A 111 3.46 5.38 4.72
N GLY A 112 4.33 6.37 4.48
CA GLY A 112 4.10 7.34 3.41
C GLY A 112 5.25 8.30 3.16
N ARG A 113 5.53 8.60 1.88
CA ARG A 113 6.24 9.80 1.45
C ARG A 113 5.15 10.82 1.10
N PHE A 114 4.80 11.73 2.02
CA PHE A 114 3.86 12.81 1.71
C PHE A 114 4.38 13.61 0.50
N GLY A 115 3.53 13.77 -0.52
CA GLY A 115 3.80 14.56 -1.73
C GLY A 115 4.18 13.77 -2.98
N VAL A 116 4.75 12.56 -2.85
CA VAL A 116 5.22 11.78 -4.02
C VAL A 116 4.10 10.97 -4.66
N GLY A 117 3.21 10.37 -3.86
CA GLY A 117 2.08 9.57 -4.38
C GLY A 117 1.00 10.42 -5.06
N PHE A 118 0.85 11.69 -4.69
CA PHE A 118 -0.12 12.58 -5.33
C PHE A 118 0.29 12.97 -6.76
N ALA A 119 1.60 13.02 -7.05
CA ALA A 119 2.10 13.31 -8.38
C ALA A 119 1.66 12.28 -9.44
N ALA A 120 1.36 11.05 -9.03
CA ALA A 120 0.83 10.02 -9.91
C ALA A 120 -0.48 10.44 -10.60
N VAL A 121 -1.29 11.34 -10.00
CA VAL A 121 -2.54 11.83 -10.63
C VAL A 121 -2.27 12.54 -11.96
N ARG A 122 -1.08 13.13 -12.15
CA ARG A 122 -0.67 13.74 -13.42
C ARG A 122 -0.47 12.75 -14.57
N ALA A 123 -0.38 11.45 -14.27
CA ALA A 123 -0.41 10.38 -15.27
C ALA A 123 -1.75 10.34 -16.02
N VAL A 124 -2.84 10.79 -15.39
CA VAL A 124 -4.20 10.63 -15.91
C VAL A 124 -4.97 11.94 -16.08
N ALA A 125 -4.59 13.04 -15.42
CA ALA A 125 -5.37 14.28 -15.42
C ALA A 125 -4.51 15.55 -15.44
N ASP A 126 -4.90 16.55 -16.23
CA ASP A 126 -4.31 17.91 -16.28
C ASP A 126 -5.10 18.96 -15.49
N GLU A 127 -6.29 18.60 -15.01
CA GLU A 127 -7.15 19.41 -14.15
C GLU A 127 -7.53 18.57 -12.93
N ILE A 128 -7.07 19.01 -11.76
CA ILE A 128 -7.17 18.30 -10.50
C ILE A 128 -7.69 19.27 -9.45
N GLU A 129 -8.66 18.82 -8.67
CA GLU A 129 -9.20 19.57 -7.55
C GLU A 129 -9.15 18.72 -6.29
N VAL A 130 -8.64 19.27 -5.19
CA VAL A 130 -8.72 18.67 -3.87
C VAL A 130 -9.73 19.46 -3.05
N ARG A 131 -10.90 18.85 -2.85
CA ARG A 131 -12.03 19.43 -2.15
C ARG A 131 -12.04 18.95 -0.70
N SER A 132 -12.06 19.84 0.29
CA SER A 132 -12.05 19.44 1.70
C SER A 132 -12.91 20.34 2.58
N ALA A 133 -13.36 19.82 3.73
CA ALA A 133 -14.25 20.53 4.65
C ALA A 133 -13.67 21.86 5.18
N THR A 134 -12.35 21.98 5.19
CA THR A 134 -11.57 23.15 5.65
C THR A 134 -11.19 24.12 4.52
N GLY A 135 -11.50 23.79 3.27
CA GLY A 135 -11.15 24.56 2.08
C GLY A 135 -10.74 23.66 0.92
N SER A 136 -10.65 24.23 -0.28
CA SER A 136 -10.37 23.49 -1.50
C SER A 136 -9.31 24.17 -2.37
N VAL A 137 -8.56 23.37 -3.10
CA VAL A 137 -7.46 23.82 -3.97
C VAL A 137 -7.52 23.12 -5.32
N GLY A 138 -7.27 23.87 -6.39
CA GLY A 138 -7.14 23.34 -7.75
C GLY A 138 -5.70 23.39 -8.23
N PHE A 139 -5.34 22.45 -9.10
CA PHE A 139 -4.13 22.42 -9.90
C PHE A 139 -4.55 22.20 -11.34
N SER A 140 -4.15 23.09 -12.25
CA SER A 140 -4.50 22.92 -13.66
C SER A 140 -3.39 23.38 -14.60
N LEU A 141 -3.25 22.68 -15.72
CA LEU A 141 -2.35 23.08 -16.80
C LEU A 141 -2.72 24.47 -17.34
N ALA A 142 -4.01 24.71 -17.59
CA ALA A 142 -4.50 26.01 -18.06
C ALA A 142 -4.19 27.15 -17.06
N GLY A 143 -4.37 26.91 -15.76
CA GLY A 143 -4.00 27.86 -14.72
C GLY A 143 -2.49 28.11 -14.66
N THR A 144 -1.70 27.05 -14.88
CA THR A 144 -0.22 27.14 -14.92
C THR A 144 0.27 27.96 -16.11
N VAL A 145 -0.30 27.73 -17.30
CA VAL A 145 -0.03 28.52 -18.51
C VAL A 145 -0.41 29.98 -18.28
N ALA A 146 -1.59 30.26 -17.73
CA ALA A 146 -2.03 31.62 -17.45
C ALA A 146 -1.11 32.35 -16.45
N ALA A 147 -0.65 31.66 -15.41
CA ALA A 147 0.29 32.22 -14.43
C ALA A 147 1.69 32.53 -15.01
N LEU A 148 2.02 31.93 -16.16
CA LEU A 148 3.29 32.08 -16.87
C LEU A 148 3.19 32.94 -18.14
N ALA A 149 2.01 33.52 -18.44
CA ALA A 149 1.79 34.30 -19.66
C ALA A 149 2.76 35.50 -19.80
N ASP A 150 3.06 36.17 -18.69
CA ASP A 150 3.98 37.32 -18.62
C ASP A 150 5.41 36.92 -18.20
N ALA A 151 5.82 35.69 -18.49
CA ALA A 151 7.17 35.21 -18.17
C ALA A 151 8.25 35.96 -18.98
N PRO A 152 9.46 36.17 -18.42
CA PRO A 152 10.58 36.72 -19.17
C PRO A 152 10.96 35.80 -20.35
N PRO A 153 11.61 36.32 -21.41
CA PRO A 153 11.82 35.58 -22.66
C PRO A 153 12.49 34.21 -22.52
N ASP A 154 13.44 34.08 -21.60
CA ASP A 154 14.15 32.84 -21.31
C ASP A 154 13.23 31.77 -20.68
N LEU A 155 12.40 32.17 -19.71
CA LEU A 155 11.40 31.31 -19.11
C LEU A 155 10.28 30.97 -20.11
N ALA A 156 9.83 31.95 -20.90
CA ALA A 156 8.81 31.75 -21.92
C ALA A 156 9.27 30.76 -23.01
N GLN A 157 10.55 30.79 -23.40
CA GLN A 157 11.12 29.81 -24.32
C GLN A 157 11.10 28.39 -23.73
N GLU A 158 11.43 28.23 -22.45
CA GLU A 158 11.37 26.92 -21.79
C GLU A 158 9.92 26.42 -21.65
N VAL A 159 8.96 27.29 -21.33
CA VAL A 159 7.53 26.96 -21.29
C VAL A 159 7.06 26.47 -22.66
N ALA A 160 7.36 27.22 -23.73
CA ALA A 160 7.01 26.83 -25.10
C ALA A 160 7.63 25.50 -25.52
N ARG A 161 8.88 25.23 -25.10
CA ARG A 161 9.59 23.97 -25.39
C ARG A 161 8.91 22.76 -24.73
N ARG A 162 8.32 22.93 -23.54
CA ARG A 162 7.68 21.85 -22.78
C ARG A 162 6.25 21.55 -23.21
N GLY A 163 5.55 22.51 -23.79
CA GLY A 163 4.14 22.35 -24.14
C GLY A 163 3.31 22.00 -22.90
N ASP A 164 2.58 20.89 -22.96
CA ASP A 164 1.64 20.49 -21.90
C ASP A 164 2.31 19.87 -20.66
N TRP A 165 3.63 19.65 -20.69
CA TRP A 165 4.40 19.07 -19.58
C TRP A 165 5.01 20.14 -18.68
N LEU A 166 4.14 21.03 -18.20
CA LEU A 166 4.46 22.00 -17.16
C LEU A 166 4.27 21.39 -15.77
N PRO A 167 4.95 21.93 -14.73
CA PRO A 167 4.85 21.41 -13.36
C PRO A 167 3.57 21.90 -12.68
N VAL A 168 2.44 21.32 -13.06
CA VAL A 168 1.08 21.74 -12.69
C VAL A 168 0.87 21.69 -11.18
N LEU A 169 1.40 20.67 -10.51
CA LEU A 169 1.19 20.48 -9.08
C LEU A 169 1.93 21.51 -8.24
N ARG A 170 2.84 22.30 -8.82
CA ARG A 170 3.56 23.36 -8.10
C ARG A 170 2.73 24.59 -7.82
N LEU A 171 1.67 24.82 -8.59
CA LEU A 171 0.87 26.04 -8.51
C LEU A 171 -0.54 25.73 -7.98
N PRO A 172 -0.76 25.82 -6.66
CA PRO A 172 -2.11 25.71 -6.10
C PRO A 172 -2.93 26.97 -6.44
N PHE A 173 -4.19 26.78 -6.79
CA PHE A 173 -5.19 27.82 -7.00
C PHE A 173 -6.37 27.63 -6.04
N VAL A 174 -6.99 28.73 -5.58
CA VAL A 174 -8.18 28.64 -4.73
C VAL A 174 -9.30 27.93 -5.49
N SER A 175 -9.99 27.00 -4.83
CA SER A 175 -11.29 26.50 -5.28
C SER A 175 -12.36 26.69 -4.20
N THR A 176 -13.61 26.79 -4.64
CA THR A 176 -14.78 27.00 -3.77
C THR A 176 -15.68 25.78 -3.63
N ALA A 177 -15.41 24.69 -4.35
CA ALA A 177 -16.23 23.48 -4.24
C ALA A 177 -16.02 22.80 -2.88
N GLY A 178 -17.08 22.24 -2.30
CA GLY A 178 -17.00 21.45 -1.07
C GLY A 178 -16.69 19.96 -1.33
N PRO A 179 -16.32 19.19 -0.29
CA PRO A 179 -16.18 17.75 -0.42
C PRO A 179 -17.53 17.09 -0.71
N LEU A 180 -17.51 15.82 -1.13
CA LEU A 180 -18.74 15.04 -1.31
C LEU A 180 -19.44 14.85 0.06
N PRO A 181 -20.79 14.84 0.10
CA PRO A 181 -21.53 14.54 1.32
C PRO A 181 -21.08 13.22 1.95
N GLY A 182 -20.78 13.24 3.25
CA GLY A 182 -20.31 12.06 3.99
C GLY A 182 -18.79 11.79 3.91
N TYR A 183 -18.02 12.63 3.22
CA TYR A 183 -16.57 12.54 3.13
C TYR A 183 -15.88 13.85 3.55
N ASP A 184 -14.66 13.76 4.07
CA ASP A 184 -13.89 14.89 4.59
C ASP A 184 -13.01 15.53 3.50
N THR A 185 -12.54 14.72 2.55
CA THR A 185 -11.69 15.15 1.42
C THR A 185 -12.09 14.38 0.16
N ALA A 186 -12.02 15.03 -1.00
CA ALA A 186 -12.19 14.41 -2.31
C ALA A 186 -11.17 14.95 -3.31
N VAL A 187 -10.42 14.06 -3.97
CA VAL A 187 -9.61 14.37 -5.14
C VAL A 187 -10.47 14.13 -6.37
N VAL A 188 -10.69 15.17 -7.16
CA VAL A 188 -11.50 15.15 -8.38
C VAL A 188 -10.57 15.45 -9.55
N ALA A 189 -10.46 14.52 -10.49
CA ALA A 189 -9.53 14.60 -11.61
C ALA A 189 -10.27 14.40 -12.93
N ARG A 190 -10.20 15.37 -13.83
CA ARG A 190 -10.71 15.23 -15.19
C ARG A 190 -9.70 14.46 -16.02
N LEU A 191 -10.09 13.30 -16.53
CA LEU A 191 -9.18 12.43 -17.26
C LEU A 191 -8.84 13.07 -18.61
N ARG A 192 -7.56 13.08 -18.95
CA ARG A 192 -7.00 13.79 -20.11
C ARG A 192 -7.48 13.21 -21.45
N ASP A 193 -7.51 11.89 -21.54
CA ASP A 193 -7.69 11.15 -22.78
C ASP A 193 -8.22 9.73 -22.53
N ASP A 194 -8.57 9.02 -23.61
CA ASP A 194 -9.09 7.65 -23.55
C ASP A 194 -8.07 6.66 -22.95
N GLU A 195 -6.77 6.90 -23.14
CA GLU A 195 -5.71 6.05 -22.56
C GLU A 195 -5.69 6.17 -21.02
N ALA A 196 -5.87 7.38 -20.50
CA ALA A 196 -6.05 7.63 -19.07
C ALA A 196 -7.33 6.98 -18.53
N LEU A 197 -8.43 7.03 -19.28
CA LEU A 197 -9.68 6.34 -18.93
C LEU A 197 -9.49 4.83 -18.81
N ASP A 198 -8.86 4.19 -19.80
CA ASP A 198 -8.62 2.74 -19.81
C ASP A 198 -7.70 2.31 -18.66
N ARG A 199 -6.66 3.11 -18.34
CA ARG A 199 -5.82 2.89 -17.17
C ARG A 199 -6.61 2.97 -15.86
N VAL A 200 -7.45 3.99 -15.70
CA VAL A 200 -8.27 4.15 -14.49
C VAL A 200 -9.26 3.00 -14.35
N ARG A 201 -9.93 2.58 -15.43
CA ARG A 201 -10.81 1.40 -15.45
C ARG A 201 -10.08 0.14 -15.00
N THR A 202 -8.90 -0.12 -15.57
CA THR A 202 -8.07 -1.27 -15.19
C THR A 202 -7.73 -1.25 -13.69
N GLN A 203 -7.40 -0.07 -13.13
CA GLN A 203 -7.13 0.06 -11.70
C GLN A 203 -8.39 -0.14 -10.85
N LEU A 204 -9.56 0.37 -11.27
CA LEU A 204 -10.84 0.19 -10.56
C LEU A 204 -11.27 -1.29 -10.53
N ASP A 205 -11.03 -2.02 -11.61
CA ASP A 205 -11.32 -3.45 -11.71
C ASP A 205 -10.42 -4.27 -10.77
N ALA A 206 -9.17 -3.84 -10.60
CA ALA A 206 -8.22 -4.48 -9.69
C ALA A 206 -8.49 -4.20 -8.19
N VAL A 207 -9.43 -3.31 -7.84
CA VAL A 207 -9.76 -3.02 -6.44
C VAL A 207 -10.49 -4.21 -5.80
N GLY A 208 -9.84 -4.81 -4.81
CA GLY A 208 -10.36 -5.94 -4.04
C GLY A 208 -9.76 -6.04 -2.63
N ASP A 209 -10.01 -7.16 -1.96
CA ASP A 209 -9.59 -7.44 -0.58
C ASP A 209 -8.11 -7.15 -0.30
N PRO A 210 -7.14 -7.47 -1.20
CA PRO A 210 -5.73 -7.21 -0.94
C PRO A 210 -5.42 -5.73 -0.69
N LEU A 211 -6.12 -4.81 -1.37
CA LEU A 211 -5.93 -3.37 -1.16
C LEU A 211 -6.42 -2.95 0.23
N LEU A 212 -7.56 -3.47 0.68
CA LEU A 212 -8.09 -3.17 2.01
C LEU A 212 -7.21 -3.78 3.11
N LEU A 213 -6.74 -5.01 2.92
CA LEU A 213 -5.80 -5.69 3.84
C LEU A 213 -4.46 -4.96 3.95
N ALA A 214 -4.02 -4.30 2.87
CA ALA A 214 -2.78 -3.53 2.84
C ALA A 214 -2.87 -2.19 3.58
N LEU A 215 -4.07 -1.64 3.73
CA LEU A 215 -4.32 -0.28 4.18
C LEU A 215 -5.17 -0.27 5.47
N PRO A 216 -4.57 -0.45 6.65
CA PRO A 216 -5.31 -0.66 7.89
C PRO A 216 -6.05 0.57 8.42
N GLY A 217 -5.83 1.76 7.83
CA GLY A 217 -6.65 2.93 8.11
C GLY A 217 -8.05 2.85 7.48
N LEU A 218 -8.23 1.98 6.49
CA LEU A 218 -9.50 1.81 5.77
C LEU A 218 -10.28 0.61 6.31
N VAL A 219 -11.60 0.77 6.41
CA VAL A 219 -12.55 -0.30 6.73
C VAL A 219 -13.48 -0.64 5.55
N GLU A 220 -13.57 0.25 4.57
CA GLU A 220 -14.45 0.11 3.42
C GLU A 220 -13.88 0.85 2.20
N ILE A 221 -13.96 0.20 1.03
CA ILE A 221 -13.75 0.82 -0.27
C ILE A 221 -15.00 0.59 -1.12
N VAL A 222 -15.59 1.67 -1.63
CA VAL A 222 -16.72 1.63 -2.56
C VAL A 222 -16.22 2.02 -3.94
N VAL A 223 -16.53 1.20 -4.94
CA VAL A 223 -16.18 1.43 -6.35
C VAL A 223 -17.47 1.63 -7.14
N GLU A 224 -17.61 2.80 -7.77
CA GLU A 224 -18.75 3.17 -8.60
C GLU A 224 -18.25 3.45 -10.01
N THR A 225 -18.74 2.68 -10.98
CA THR A 225 -18.41 2.85 -12.40
C THR A 225 -19.69 3.00 -13.21
N PRO A 226 -19.61 3.55 -14.44
CA PRO A 226 -20.78 3.65 -15.33
C PRO A 226 -21.31 2.29 -15.75
N ASP A 227 -20.47 1.26 -15.69
CA ASP A 227 -20.66 -0.04 -16.33
C ASP A 227 -21.41 -1.05 -15.41
N GLY A 228 -21.78 -0.67 -14.19
CA GLY A 228 -22.46 -1.57 -13.26
C GLY A 228 -22.87 -0.98 -11.92
N PRO A 229 -23.49 -1.79 -11.04
CA PRO A 229 -23.85 -1.35 -9.69
C PRO A 229 -22.59 -1.10 -8.84
N PRO A 230 -22.68 -0.27 -7.78
CA PRO A 230 -21.58 -0.05 -6.85
C PRO A 230 -21.04 -1.36 -6.26
N ARG A 231 -19.73 -1.59 -6.35
CA ARG A 231 -19.05 -2.67 -5.63
C ARG A 231 -18.55 -2.17 -4.29
N ARG A 232 -18.64 -3.01 -3.25
CA ARG A 232 -18.13 -2.71 -1.91
C ARG A 232 -17.11 -3.75 -1.50
N VAL A 233 -15.94 -3.29 -1.05
CA VAL A 233 -14.89 -4.09 -0.45
C VAL A 233 -14.84 -3.72 1.03
N ASN A 234 -15.33 -4.62 1.89
CA ASN A 234 -15.37 -4.48 3.33
C ASN A 234 -15.40 -5.88 3.98
N ASP A 235 -15.38 -5.95 5.31
CA ASP A 235 -15.56 -7.21 6.07
C ASP A 235 -14.63 -8.36 5.62
N VAL A 236 -13.38 -8.04 5.27
CA VAL A 236 -12.39 -9.01 4.79
C VAL A 236 -12.14 -10.15 5.78
N GLY A 237 -12.37 -9.95 7.08
CA GLY A 237 -12.26 -11.01 8.10
C GLY A 237 -13.24 -12.19 7.90
N ALA A 238 -14.34 -11.99 7.16
CA ALA A 238 -15.27 -13.06 6.78
C ALA A 238 -14.71 -13.96 5.67
N ARG A 239 -13.73 -13.49 4.90
CA ARG A 239 -13.11 -14.18 3.76
C ARG A 239 -11.67 -14.62 4.02
N TRP A 240 -11.01 -13.99 5.00
CA TRP A 240 -9.60 -14.20 5.30
C TRP A 240 -9.38 -14.49 6.79
N TYR A 241 -8.48 -15.42 7.08
CA TYR A 241 -7.81 -15.49 8.36
C TYR A 241 -6.67 -14.48 8.37
N VAL A 242 -6.77 -13.45 9.20
CA VAL A 242 -5.78 -12.38 9.28
C VAL A 242 -4.98 -12.49 10.58
N GLN A 243 -3.68 -12.30 10.48
CA GLN A 243 -2.78 -12.17 11.63
C GLN A 243 -1.80 -11.03 11.37
N SER A 244 -1.70 -10.10 12.30
CA SER A 244 -0.79 -8.95 12.20
C SER A 244 0.16 -8.89 13.38
N GLY A 245 1.34 -8.34 13.14
CA GLY A 245 2.34 -8.00 14.14
C GLY A 245 2.91 -6.60 13.88
N ARG A 246 3.37 -5.95 14.94
CA ARG A 246 4.03 -4.64 14.87
C ARG A 246 5.06 -4.52 16.00
N GLY A 247 6.04 -3.65 15.80
CA GLY A 247 7.03 -3.33 16.82
C GLY A 247 8.06 -2.32 16.31
N GLU A 248 9.17 -2.23 17.01
CA GLU A 248 10.30 -1.38 16.66
C GLU A 248 11.53 -2.24 16.32
N LEU A 249 12.30 -1.82 15.33
CA LEU A 249 13.58 -2.41 14.96
C LEU A 249 14.73 -1.65 15.63
N ASP A 250 15.89 -2.30 15.71
CA ASP A 250 17.14 -1.63 16.09
C ASP A 250 17.43 -0.48 15.10
N PRO A 251 17.61 0.78 15.56
CA PRO A 251 17.97 1.92 14.71
C PRO A 251 19.22 1.69 13.85
N ALA A 252 20.13 0.80 14.25
CA ALA A 252 21.29 0.44 13.44
C ALA A 252 20.90 -0.17 12.08
N LEU A 253 19.73 -0.84 11.99
CA LEU A 253 19.25 -1.47 10.76
C LEU A 253 18.79 -0.46 9.70
N THR A 254 18.48 0.76 10.09
CA THR A 254 18.05 1.84 9.18
C THR A 254 19.19 2.79 8.82
N ALA A 255 20.41 2.60 9.34
CA ALA A 255 21.53 3.52 9.18
C ALA A 255 21.93 3.77 7.69
N ASP A 256 21.85 2.74 6.86
CA ASP A 256 22.18 2.82 5.42
C ASP A 256 21.03 3.38 4.57
N ARG A 257 19.88 3.68 5.17
CA ARG A 257 18.74 4.26 4.45
C ARG A 257 18.98 5.75 4.15
N PRO A 258 18.27 6.32 3.14
CA PRO A 258 18.19 7.76 2.97
C PRO A 258 17.85 8.45 4.29
N VAL A 259 18.39 9.66 4.52
CA VAL A 259 18.28 10.37 5.81
C VAL A 259 16.85 10.44 6.32
N GLU A 260 15.88 10.74 5.45
CA GLU A 260 14.44 10.83 5.76
C GLU A 260 13.77 9.48 6.12
N GLU A 261 14.50 8.38 5.99
CA GLU A 261 14.05 7.02 6.30
C GLU A 261 14.77 6.43 7.52
N ARG A 262 15.81 7.09 8.05
CA ARG A 262 16.61 6.53 9.15
C ARG A 262 15.85 6.43 10.47
N ASP A 263 14.92 7.36 10.72
CA ASP A 263 14.10 7.36 11.93
C ASP A 263 12.89 6.41 11.83
N ARG A 264 12.75 5.67 10.72
CA ARG A 264 11.62 4.76 10.47
C ARG A 264 11.92 3.35 11.01
N THR A 265 12.01 3.24 12.34
CA THR A 265 12.29 1.98 13.03
C THR A 265 11.06 1.08 13.20
N ALA A 266 9.86 1.66 13.11
CA ALA A 266 8.62 0.91 13.26
C ALA A 266 8.43 -0.10 12.12
N TRP A 267 8.12 -1.34 12.47
CA TRP A 267 7.76 -2.39 11.52
C TRP A 267 6.32 -2.84 11.70
N ARG A 268 5.70 -3.30 10.61
CA ARG A 268 4.39 -3.95 10.59
C ARG A 268 4.40 -5.09 9.59
N VAL A 269 3.80 -6.21 9.98
CA VAL A 269 3.52 -7.35 9.11
C VAL A 269 2.05 -7.77 9.27
N THR A 270 1.42 -8.13 8.16
CA THR A 270 0.11 -8.77 8.10
C THR A 270 0.17 -9.96 7.16
N TRP A 271 -0.25 -11.11 7.65
CA TRP A 271 -0.58 -12.28 6.86
C TRP A 271 -2.09 -12.41 6.73
N ALA A 272 -2.56 -12.71 5.53
CA ALA A 272 -3.95 -13.05 5.27
C ALA A 272 -4.02 -14.35 4.46
N LEU A 273 -4.62 -15.38 5.06
CA LEU A 273 -4.86 -16.68 4.42
C LEU A 273 -6.35 -16.76 4.01
N PRO A 274 -6.69 -17.10 2.75
CA PRO A 274 -8.07 -17.33 2.37
C PRO A 274 -8.74 -18.39 3.24
N ARG A 275 -10.00 -18.16 3.63
CA ARG A 275 -10.78 -19.19 4.32
C ARG A 275 -11.20 -20.29 3.34
N PRO A 276 -11.37 -21.54 3.80
CA PRO A 276 -11.84 -22.64 2.96
C PRO A 276 -13.14 -22.29 2.22
N GLY A 277 -13.21 -22.63 0.93
CA GLY A 277 -14.37 -22.34 0.07
C GLY A 277 -14.45 -20.91 -0.46
N VAL A 278 -13.50 -20.05 -0.10
CA VAL A 278 -13.30 -18.74 -0.73
C VAL A 278 -12.18 -18.88 -1.76
N ASP A 279 -12.41 -18.37 -2.96
CA ASP A 279 -11.40 -18.30 -4.03
C ASP A 279 -11.08 -16.83 -4.32
N PRO A 280 -10.30 -16.15 -3.45
CA PRO A 280 -9.96 -14.78 -3.67
C PRO A 280 -8.88 -14.67 -4.75
N THR A 281 -8.99 -13.68 -5.62
CA THR A 281 -7.96 -13.37 -6.62
C THR A 281 -6.99 -12.33 -6.06
N TRP A 282 -5.69 -12.65 -6.02
CA TRP A 282 -4.62 -11.68 -5.75
C TRP A 282 -3.34 -12.05 -6.49
N ALA A 283 -2.42 -11.09 -6.61
CA ALA A 283 -1.09 -11.37 -7.13
C ALA A 283 -0.24 -12.06 -6.05
N HIS A 284 0.30 -13.25 -6.34
CA HIS A 284 1.18 -14.00 -5.44
C HIS A 284 2.59 -13.39 -5.37
N VAL A 285 2.65 -12.18 -4.82
CA VAL A 285 3.84 -11.36 -4.64
C VAL A 285 3.86 -10.79 -3.22
N LEU A 286 5.00 -10.26 -2.80
CA LEU A 286 5.10 -9.52 -1.55
C LEU A 286 4.46 -8.13 -1.70
N HIS A 287 3.80 -7.66 -0.65
CA HIS A 287 3.16 -6.34 -0.62
C HIS A 287 3.86 -5.40 0.36
N ALA A 288 4.19 -4.17 -0.05
CA ALA A 288 4.85 -3.19 0.81
C ALA A 288 4.46 -1.71 0.55
N PRO A 289 3.24 -1.27 0.93
CA PRO A 289 2.05 -2.07 1.21
C PRO A 289 1.33 -2.51 -0.08
N THR A 290 1.80 -2.05 -1.23
CA THR A 290 1.25 -2.35 -2.56
C THR A 290 1.96 -3.57 -3.16
N PRO A 291 1.37 -4.26 -4.15
CA PRO A 291 2.05 -5.35 -4.85
C PRO A 291 3.43 -4.92 -5.38
N THR A 292 4.44 -5.75 -5.10
CA THR A 292 5.77 -5.67 -5.69
C THR A 292 5.89 -6.66 -6.85
N ASP A 293 7.02 -6.69 -7.54
CA ASP A 293 7.34 -7.72 -8.52
C ASP A 293 8.12 -8.90 -7.86
N ASP A 294 8.25 -8.94 -6.53
CA ASP A 294 8.92 -10.03 -5.81
C ASP A 294 7.91 -11.14 -5.49
N PRO A 295 8.06 -12.35 -6.04
CA PRO A 295 7.09 -13.42 -5.89
C PRO A 295 7.01 -13.94 -4.45
N CYS A 296 5.84 -14.47 -4.08
CA CYS A 296 5.58 -15.13 -2.81
C CYS A 296 4.83 -16.44 -3.08
N SER A 297 5.49 -17.58 -2.92
CA SER A 297 4.95 -18.90 -3.28
C SER A 297 3.96 -19.45 -2.25
N LEU A 298 3.85 -18.79 -1.09
CA LEU A 298 3.00 -19.21 0.01
C LEU A 298 1.51 -19.01 -0.31
N PRO A 299 0.62 -19.81 0.31
CA PRO A 299 -0.83 -19.73 0.07
C PRO A 299 -1.51 -18.52 0.75
N ALA A 300 -0.72 -17.57 1.28
CA ALA A 300 -1.21 -16.43 2.04
C ALA A 300 -0.62 -15.12 1.48
N LEU A 301 -1.41 -14.05 1.53
CA LEU A 301 -0.98 -12.69 1.21
C LEU A 301 -0.08 -12.15 2.34
N LEU A 302 1.11 -11.68 2.00
CA LEU A 302 2.02 -10.98 2.92
C LEU A 302 2.05 -9.49 2.61
N VAL A 303 1.60 -8.67 3.56
CA VAL A 303 1.83 -7.22 3.58
C VAL A 303 2.83 -6.88 4.67
N ALA A 304 3.95 -6.24 4.33
CA ALA A 304 4.99 -5.89 5.28
C ALA A 304 5.62 -4.52 4.99
N THR A 305 6.17 -3.87 6.01
CA THR A 305 6.94 -2.62 5.88
C THR A 305 8.36 -2.89 5.36
N LEU A 306 8.46 -3.65 4.27
CA LEU A 306 9.73 -3.96 3.62
C LEU A 306 10.30 -2.70 2.92
N PRO A 307 11.61 -2.46 3.00
CA PRO A 307 12.21 -1.34 2.29
C PRO A 307 12.14 -1.60 0.79
N LEU A 308 11.69 -0.61 0.02
CA LEU A 308 11.62 -0.70 -1.43
C LEU A 308 12.80 0.03 -2.09
N ASP A 309 13.09 -0.37 -3.33
CA ASP A 309 13.97 0.34 -4.25
C ASP A 309 13.34 1.67 -4.73
N PRO A 310 14.09 2.55 -5.43
CA PRO A 310 13.55 3.81 -5.94
C PRO A 310 12.36 3.66 -6.90
N THR A 311 12.26 2.53 -7.61
CA THR A 311 11.14 2.23 -8.50
C THR A 311 9.87 1.82 -7.74
N ARG A 312 10.02 1.46 -6.44
CA ARG A 312 8.97 0.90 -5.58
C ARG A 312 8.37 -0.39 -6.14
N ARG A 313 9.11 -1.11 -6.97
CA ARG A 313 8.68 -2.38 -7.56
C ARG A 313 9.40 -3.58 -6.97
N ARG A 314 10.58 -3.39 -6.38
CA ARG A 314 11.33 -4.47 -5.74
C ARG A 314 11.69 -4.10 -4.31
N VAL A 315 11.77 -5.12 -3.46
CA VAL A 315 12.31 -5.02 -2.11
C VAL A 315 13.81 -4.81 -2.19
N ALA A 316 14.31 -3.78 -1.52
CA ALA A 316 15.73 -3.52 -1.41
C ALA A 316 16.39 -4.59 -0.51
N PRO A 317 17.44 -5.28 -0.95
CA PRO A 317 18.13 -6.26 -0.12
C PRO A 317 18.88 -5.58 1.04
N GLY A 318 19.09 -6.30 2.14
CA GLY A 318 19.93 -5.86 3.25
C GLY A 318 19.37 -6.19 4.64
N PRO A 319 20.09 -5.84 5.71
CA PRO A 319 19.76 -6.24 7.09
C PRO A 319 18.36 -5.84 7.55
N LEU A 320 17.86 -4.69 7.09
CA LEU A 320 16.49 -4.23 7.38
C LEU A 320 15.44 -5.20 6.82
N THR A 321 15.60 -5.64 5.58
CA THR A 321 14.72 -6.64 4.96
C THR A 321 14.73 -7.93 5.75
N ASP A 322 15.93 -8.39 6.12
CA ASP A 322 16.13 -9.64 6.85
C ASP A 322 15.42 -9.62 8.21
N ALA A 323 15.54 -8.50 8.94
CA ALA A 323 14.86 -8.31 10.21
C ALA A 323 13.33 -8.31 10.06
N VAL A 324 12.79 -7.65 9.02
CA VAL A 324 11.34 -7.64 8.77
C VAL A 324 10.84 -9.03 8.34
N LEU A 325 11.59 -9.78 7.52
CA LEU A 325 11.22 -11.16 7.15
C LEU A 325 11.23 -12.09 8.36
N ALA A 326 12.16 -11.92 9.30
CA ALA A 326 12.18 -12.69 10.54
C ALA A 326 10.92 -12.44 11.37
N GLN A 327 10.47 -11.19 11.48
CA GLN A 327 9.19 -10.87 12.11
C GLN A 327 8.01 -11.47 11.34
N ALA A 328 8.06 -11.43 10.00
CA ALA A 328 7.02 -12.03 9.17
C ALA A 328 6.87 -13.53 9.40
N ALA A 329 7.99 -14.25 9.58
CA ALA A 329 7.96 -15.67 9.91
C ALA A 329 7.30 -15.95 11.27
N GLN A 330 7.59 -15.14 12.29
CA GLN A 330 6.95 -15.28 13.61
C GLN A 330 5.43 -15.01 13.57
N VAL A 331 5.02 -13.99 12.82
CA VAL A 331 3.59 -13.66 12.66
C VAL A 331 2.86 -14.76 11.88
N TYR A 332 3.50 -15.37 10.87
CA TYR A 332 2.94 -16.52 10.14
C TYR A 332 2.80 -17.75 11.03
N ALA A 333 3.83 -18.07 11.82
CA ALA A 333 3.81 -19.17 12.77
C ALA A 333 2.69 -18.99 13.80
N THR A 334 2.48 -17.77 14.29
CA THR A 334 1.34 -17.43 15.17
C THR A 334 -0.01 -17.70 14.48
N LEU A 335 -0.14 -17.34 13.20
CA LEU A 335 -1.35 -17.64 12.41
C LEU A 335 -1.57 -19.15 12.31
N ALA A 336 -0.54 -19.91 11.94
CA ALA A 336 -0.60 -21.36 11.81
C ALA A 336 -0.96 -22.03 13.15
N GLY A 337 -0.33 -21.62 14.26
CA GLY A 337 -0.63 -22.14 15.59
C GLY A 337 -2.09 -21.90 16.02
N ARG A 338 -2.63 -20.71 15.74
CA ARG A 338 -4.05 -20.42 15.99
C ARG A 338 -4.96 -21.31 15.15
N LEU A 339 -4.65 -21.47 13.86
CA LEU A 339 -5.44 -22.32 12.97
C LEU A 339 -5.40 -23.80 13.40
N ALA A 340 -4.25 -24.30 13.82
CA ALA A 340 -4.11 -25.65 14.38
C ALA A 340 -4.94 -25.82 15.66
N ALA A 341 -4.90 -24.83 16.56
CA ALA A 341 -5.71 -24.83 17.80
C ALA A 341 -7.22 -24.82 17.51
N ASP A 342 -7.64 -24.16 16.43
CA ASP A 342 -9.01 -24.15 15.91
C ASP A 342 -9.35 -25.40 15.07
N GLY A 343 -8.48 -26.42 15.05
CA GLY A 343 -8.68 -27.69 14.35
C GLY A 343 -8.62 -27.61 12.82
N GLN A 344 -8.01 -26.56 12.26
CA GLN A 344 -7.86 -26.40 10.82
C GLN A 344 -6.67 -27.22 10.28
N ASP A 345 -6.72 -27.59 9.00
CA ASP A 345 -5.58 -28.18 8.30
C ASP A 345 -4.49 -27.12 8.05
N VAL A 346 -3.34 -27.27 8.69
CA VAL A 346 -2.19 -26.37 8.59
C VAL A 346 -1.06 -26.92 7.72
N TRP A 347 -1.19 -28.13 7.17
CA TRP A 347 -0.12 -28.77 6.42
C TRP A 347 0.21 -28.05 5.11
N SER A 348 -0.76 -27.38 4.50
CA SER A 348 -0.55 -26.55 3.30
C SER A 348 0.23 -25.26 3.60
N LEU A 349 0.41 -24.91 4.86
CA LEU A 349 1.16 -23.71 5.30
C LEU A 349 2.67 -23.96 5.37
N VAL A 350 3.10 -25.22 5.33
CA VAL A 350 4.53 -25.54 5.35
C VAL A 350 5.12 -25.38 3.93
N PRO A 351 6.14 -24.54 3.74
CA PRO A 351 6.78 -24.38 2.43
C PRO A 351 7.63 -25.60 2.11
N THR A 352 7.15 -26.44 1.18
CA THR A 352 7.83 -27.68 0.75
C THR A 352 8.33 -27.65 -0.70
N GLY A 353 7.90 -26.64 -1.48
CA GLY A 353 8.27 -26.49 -2.89
C GLY A 353 9.60 -25.76 -3.12
N LEU A 354 10.01 -25.69 -4.40
CA LEU A 354 11.12 -24.82 -4.81
C LEU A 354 10.73 -23.35 -4.64
N PRO A 355 11.63 -22.49 -4.14
CA PRO A 355 11.34 -21.08 -3.97
C PRO A 355 11.14 -20.39 -5.33
N ALA A 356 10.19 -19.45 -5.39
CA ALA A 356 9.88 -18.67 -6.59
C ALA A 356 10.90 -17.55 -6.86
N GLY A 357 11.82 -17.30 -5.92
CA GLY A 357 12.89 -16.32 -6.02
C GLY A 357 13.77 -16.31 -4.78
N GLU A 358 14.82 -15.49 -4.78
CA GLU A 358 15.76 -15.40 -3.65
C GLU A 358 15.05 -14.99 -2.35
N LEU A 359 14.24 -13.93 -2.40
CA LEU A 359 13.55 -13.41 -1.23
C LEU A 359 12.50 -14.40 -0.67
N ASP A 360 11.79 -15.07 -1.58
CA ASP A 360 10.83 -16.13 -1.26
C ASP A 360 11.51 -17.32 -0.56
N GLY A 361 12.67 -17.77 -1.06
CA GLY A 361 13.43 -18.86 -0.43
C GLY A 361 13.98 -18.50 0.94
N ARG A 362 14.43 -17.26 1.12
CA ARG A 362 14.88 -16.75 2.43
C ARG A 362 13.74 -16.69 3.44
N LEU A 363 12.57 -16.21 3.02
CA LEU A 363 11.36 -16.22 3.83
C LEU A 363 10.93 -17.66 4.17
N GLY A 364 10.96 -18.57 3.19
CA GLY A 364 10.65 -20.00 3.37
C GLY A 364 11.52 -20.64 4.45
N ALA A 365 12.83 -20.42 4.43
CA ALA A 365 13.75 -20.95 5.45
C ALA A 365 13.42 -20.45 6.87
N LEU A 366 13.12 -19.15 7.01
CA LEU A 366 12.71 -18.56 8.29
C LEU A 366 11.36 -19.11 8.77
N LEU A 367 10.44 -19.39 7.83
CA LEU A 367 9.13 -19.97 8.15
C LEU A 367 9.25 -21.40 8.64
N VAL A 368 10.03 -22.26 7.99
CA VAL A 368 10.26 -23.64 8.46
C VAL A 368 10.80 -23.63 9.88
N ASP A 369 11.79 -22.78 10.16
CA ASP A 369 12.38 -22.65 11.49
C ASP A 369 11.37 -22.17 12.55
N ALA A 370 10.52 -21.19 12.21
CA ALA A 370 9.47 -20.69 13.11
C ALA A 370 8.35 -21.71 13.33
N LEU A 371 7.88 -22.39 12.27
CA LEU A 371 6.85 -23.42 12.34
C LEU A 371 7.31 -24.64 13.15
N ALA A 372 8.60 -25.02 13.04
CA ALA A 372 9.16 -26.13 13.80
C ALA A 372 9.08 -25.93 15.33
N ARG A 373 9.03 -24.67 15.80
CA ARG A 373 8.88 -24.29 17.22
C ARG A 373 7.47 -23.86 17.60
N THR A 374 6.49 -24.15 16.73
CA THR A 374 5.09 -23.79 16.98
C THR A 374 4.28 -25.06 17.21
N PRO A 375 3.43 -25.14 18.24
CA PRO A 375 2.54 -26.28 18.43
C PRO A 375 1.56 -26.39 17.25
N LEU A 376 1.76 -27.38 16.38
CA LEU A 376 1.00 -27.56 15.13
C LEU A 376 0.45 -28.97 14.98
N LEU A 377 1.14 -29.97 15.55
CA LEU A 377 0.85 -31.38 15.31
C LEU A 377 -0.04 -31.94 16.41
N THR A 378 -1.04 -32.74 16.04
CA THR A 378 -1.92 -33.37 17.03
C THR A 378 -1.21 -34.53 17.71
N GLY A 379 -0.89 -34.35 19.00
CA GLY A 379 -0.49 -35.41 19.91
C GLY A 379 -1.63 -35.83 20.83
N ARG A 380 -1.35 -36.80 21.72
CA ARG A 380 -2.35 -37.34 22.66
C ARG A 380 -2.91 -36.30 23.63
N ASP A 381 -2.05 -35.48 24.23
CA ASP A 381 -2.41 -34.55 25.31
C ASP A 381 -2.59 -33.10 24.81
N GLY A 382 -2.62 -32.89 23.48
CA GLY A 382 -2.75 -31.59 22.84
C GLY A 382 -1.84 -31.43 21.64
N LEU A 383 -1.67 -30.18 21.19
CA LEU A 383 -0.75 -29.85 20.11
C LEU A 383 0.71 -29.97 20.57
N VAL A 384 1.54 -30.46 19.65
CA VAL A 384 2.98 -30.68 19.83
C VAL A 384 3.74 -29.88 18.78
N GLU A 385 4.86 -29.29 19.19
CA GLU A 385 5.79 -28.62 18.29
C GLU A 385 6.47 -29.64 17.36
N PRO A 386 6.56 -29.41 16.04
CA PRO A 386 7.22 -30.33 15.14
C PRO A 386 8.66 -30.67 15.55
N GLY A 387 9.42 -29.70 16.09
CA GLY A 387 10.79 -29.92 16.56
C GLY A 387 10.92 -30.81 17.80
N ALA A 388 9.81 -31.04 18.53
CA ALA A 388 9.74 -31.94 19.67
C ALA A 388 8.91 -33.21 19.38
N ALA A 389 8.37 -33.32 18.17
CA ALA A 389 7.49 -34.40 17.79
C ALA A 389 8.26 -35.68 17.45
N VAL A 390 7.67 -36.82 17.79
CA VAL A 390 8.10 -38.15 17.37
C VAL A 390 7.03 -38.67 16.42
N ALA A 391 7.45 -39.22 15.28
CA ALA A 391 6.55 -39.87 14.34
C ALA A 391 7.07 -41.27 14.00
N LEU A 392 6.12 -42.18 13.75
CA LEU A 392 6.45 -43.50 13.21
C LEU A 392 6.50 -43.41 11.68
N ASP A 393 7.62 -43.78 11.11
CA ASP A 393 7.77 -43.86 9.66
C ASP A 393 7.07 -45.10 9.09
N GLY A 394 6.59 -44.98 7.85
CA GLY A 394 5.92 -46.05 7.11
C GLY A 394 4.47 -46.32 7.55
N PRO A 395 3.87 -47.43 7.06
CA PRO A 395 2.45 -47.73 7.22
C PRO A 395 1.96 -47.77 8.68
N ALA A 396 2.83 -48.16 9.62
CA ALA A 396 2.52 -48.22 11.04
C ALA A 396 2.19 -46.83 11.63
N GLY A 397 2.77 -45.75 11.10
CA GLY A 397 2.45 -44.38 11.52
C GLY A 397 1.11 -43.87 11.03
N HIS A 398 0.51 -44.52 10.03
CA HIS A 398 -0.82 -44.19 9.53
C HIS A 398 -1.94 -44.92 10.29
N GLU A 399 -1.61 -45.92 11.12
CA GLU A 399 -2.58 -46.66 11.93
C GLU A 399 -2.88 -45.90 13.23
N THR A 400 -3.96 -45.11 13.23
CA THR A 400 -4.36 -44.29 14.40
C THR A 400 -4.40 -45.08 15.71
N ALA A 401 -4.95 -46.30 15.69
CA ALA A 401 -5.04 -47.13 16.89
C ALA A 401 -3.66 -47.55 17.45
N LEU A 402 -2.69 -47.79 16.57
CA LEU A 402 -1.32 -48.14 16.97
C LEU A 402 -0.61 -46.91 17.54
N VAL A 403 -0.72 -45.77 16.86
CA VAL A 403 -0.16 -44.49 17.32
C VAL A 403 -0.74 -44.11 18.68
N ASP A 404 -2.05 -44.22 18.89
CA ASP A 404 -2.69 -43.92 20.17
C ASP A 404 -2.22 -44.85 21.30
N ALA A 405 -2.07 -46.14 21.00
CA ALA A 405 -1.57 -47.11 21.97
C ALA A 405 -0.12 -46.80 22.39
N LEU A 406 0.72 -46.40 21.44
CA LEU A 406 2.13 -46.07 21.68
C LEU A 406 2.32 -44.69 22.33
N ALA A 407 1.42 -43.74 22.07
CA ALA A 407 1.45 -42.41 22.67
C ALA A 407 1.33 -42.44 24.19
N ALA A 408 0.81 -43.54 24.77
CA ALA A 408 0.82 -43.78 26.21
C ALA A 408 2.22 -43.97 26.82
N ARG A 409 3.22 -44.29 25.99
CA ARG A 409 4.58 -44.66 26.41
C ARG A 409 5.66 -43.81 25.74
N LEU A 410 5.32 -43.12 24.66
CA LEU A 410 6.21 -42.26 23.90
C LEU A 410 5.68 -40.82 23.93
N PRO A 411 6.19 -39.97 24.86
CA PRO A 411 5.85 -38.55 24.89
C PRO A 411 6.18 -37.89 23.55
N GLY A 412 5.31 -36.98 23.10
CA GLY A 412 5.48 -36.27 21.84
C GLY A 412 5.17 -37.09 20.58
N LEU A 413 4.64 -38.31 20.71
CA LEU A 413 4.18 -39.08 19.54
C LEU A 413 2.96 -38.38 18.91
N VAL A 414 3.05 -38.11 17.60
CA VAL A 414 2.03 -37.39 16.82
C VAL A 414 1.43 -38.27 15.72
N HIS A 415 0.21 -37.91 15.30
CA HIS A 415 -0.42 -38.49 14.11
C HIS A 415 0.06 -37.75 12.85
N LEU A 416 0.66 -38.48 11.90
CA LEU A 416 1.00 -37.96 10.58
C LEU A 416 0.02 -38.48 9.52
N PRO A 417 -0.78 -37.60 8.87
CA PRO A 417 -1.64 -38.04 7.78
C PRO A 417 -0.84 -38.53 6.58
N PRO A 418 -1.34 -39.55 5.84
CA PRO A 418 -0.70 -40.00 4.61
C PRO A 418 -0.46 -38.86 3.62
N GLY A 419 0.72 -38.84 3.00
CA GLY A 419 1.09 -37.84 1.98
C GLY A 419 1.55 -36.50 2.54
N ARG A 420 1.68 -36.35 3.86
CA ARG A 420 2.19 -35.12 4.50
C ARG A 420 3.66 -35.19 4.91
N ALA A 421 4.35 -36.29 4.67
CA ALA A 421 5.74 -36.50 5.14
C ALA A 421 6.78 -35.47 4.67
N ALA A 422 6.52 -34.73 3.58
CA ALA A 422 7.41 -33.68 3.10
C ALA A 422 7.23 -32.34 3.87
N ALA A 423 6.06 -32.14 4.48
CA ALA A 423 5.71 -30.98 5.31
C ALA A 423 5.95 -31.31 6.78
#